data_AF-A0A3M1R1M6-F1
#
_entry.id   AF-A0A3M1R1M6-F1
#
_cell.length_a   1.000
_cell.length_b   1.000
_cell.length_c   1.000
_cell.angle_alpha   90.00
_cell.angle_beta   90.00
_cell.angle_gamma   90.00
#
_symmetry.space_group_name_H-M   'P 1'
#
loop_
_entity.id
_entity.type
_entity.pdbx_description
1 polymer ?
#
loop_
_entity_poly.entity_id
_entity_poly.type
_entity_poly.pdbx_seq_one_letter_code
_entity_poly.pdbx_strand_id
1 'polypeptide(L)' 'MAAEENSTLRRRIIELLSGRTLSTRQISQILGITERDVLGHLDHVARSVAPKQRLVMELPVCRRCGFSFRKREKW' A
#
# COMPACT_ATOMS: atom_id res chain seq x y z
N MET A 1 -13.14 -11.06 -18.78
CA MET A 1 -13.77 -10.09 -17.86
C MET A 1 -12.94 -9.79 -16.60
N ALA A 2 -12.02 -10.65 -16.15
CA ALA A 2 -11.17 -10.40 -14.96
C ALA A 2 -10.11 -9.27 -15.10
N ALA A 3 -9.71 -8.91 -16.32
CA ALA A 3 -8.65 -7.91 -16.54
C ALA A 3 -9.10 -6.46 -16.25
N GLU A 4 -10.39 -6.17 -16.43
CA GLU A 4 -10.96 -4.84 -16.20
C GLU A 4 -11.18 -4.58 -14.70
N GLU A 5 -11.59 -5.60 -13.93
CA GLU A 5 -11.76 -5.53 -12.48
C GLU A 5 -10.42 -5.26 -11.76
N ASN A 6 -9.34 -5.94 -12.17
CA ASN A 6 -8.01 -5.71 -11.59
C ASN A 6 -7.45 -4.31 -11.93
N SER A 7 -7.77 -3.80 -13.12
CA SER A 7 -7.36 -2.46 -13.52
C SER A 7 -8.11 -1.37 -12.75
N THR A 8 -9.41 -1.56 -12.50
CA THR A 8 -10.21 -0.65 -11.67
C THR A 8 -9.83 -0.70 -10.19
N LEU A 9 -9.49 -1.87 -9.64
CA LEU A 9 -8.98 -2.02 -8.28
C LEU A 9 -7.68 -1.25 -8.06
N ARG A 10 -6.70 -1.38 -8.97
CA ARG A 10 -5.43 -0.65 -8.87
C ARG A 10 -5.63 0.86 -8.91
N ARG A 11 -6.54 1.36 -9.75
CA ARG A 11 -6.89 2.79 -9.80
C ARG A 11 -7.52 3.27 -8.49
N ARG A 12 -8.44 2.49 -7.91
CA ARG A 12 -9.03 2.80 -6.59
C ARG A 12 -7.98 2.84 -5.48
N ILE A 13 -6.99 1.94 -5.50
CA ILE A 13 -5.88 1.96 -4.52
C ILE A 13 -5.09 3.27 -4.63
N ILE A 14 -4.79 3.73 -5.85
CA ILE A 14 -4.09 5.01 -6.07
C ILE A 14 -4.92 6.18 -5.50
N GLU A 15 -6.22 6.22 -5.79
CA GLU A 15 -7.12 7.27 -5.28
C GLU A 15 -7.26 7.24 -3.75
N LEU A 16 -7.25 6.05 -3.14
CA LEU A 16 -7.30 5.90 -1.69
C LEU A 16 -6.02 6.35 -1.00
N LEU A 17 -4.86 6.15 -1.62
CA LEU A 17 -3.55 6.53 -1.05
C LEU A 17 -3.09 7.94 -1.44
N SER A 18 -3.79 8.60 -2.36
CA SER A 18 -3.46 9.96 -2.78
C SER A 18 -3.79 10.96 -1.65
N GLY A 19 -2.75 11.35 -0.90
CA GLY A 19 -2.85 12.33 0.18
C GLY A 19 -3.18 11.75 1.56
N ARG A 20 -3.14 10.43 1.75
CA ARG A 20 -3.47 9.77 3.02
C ARG A 20 -2.63 8.52 3.21
N THR A 21 -2.27 8.25 4.47
CA THR A 21 -1.61 7.01 4.88
C THR A 21 -2.67 6.02 5.35
N LEU A 22 -2.67 4.81 4.77
CA LEU A 22 -3.56 3.73 5.16
C LEU A 22 -2.75 2.45 5.35
N SER A 23 -3.14 1.67 6.36
CA SER A 23 -2.66 0.30 6.53
C SER A 23 -3.27 -0.66 5.51
N THR A 24 -2.61 -1.78 5.25
CA THR A 24 -3.14 -2.87 4.40
C THR A 24 -4.54 -3.31 4.82
N ARG A 25 -4.77 -3.42 6.13
CA ARG A 25 -6.06 -3.76 6.72
C ARG A 25 -7.14 -2.75 6.37
N GLN A 26 -6.85 -1.44 6.46
CA GLN A 26 -7.84 -0.40 6.11
C GLN A 26 -8.20 -0.46 4.62
N ILE A 27 -7.21 -0.61 3.74
CA ILE A 27 -7.44 -0.72 2.30
C ILE A 27 -8.27 -1.97 1.99
N SER A 28 -7.94 -3.11 2.60
CA SER A 28 -8.66 -4.38 2.49
C SER A 28 -10.14 -4.21 2.86
N GLN A 29 -10.44 -3.56 3.99
CA GLN A 29 -11.81 -3.32 4.43
C GLN A 29 -12.58 -2.39 3.49
N ILE A 30 -11.94 -1.33 2.97
CA ILE A 30 -12.60 -0.37 2.07
C ILE A 30 -12.90 -1.01 0.70
N LEU A 31 -11.99 -1.85 0.18
CA LEU A 31 -12.11 -2.43 -1.15
C LEU A 31 -12.77 -3.82 -1.15
N GLY A 32 -12.97 -4.44 0.01
CA GLY A 32 -13.56 -5.78 0.12
C GLY A 32 -12.66 -6.90 -0.40
N ILE A 33 -11.34 -6.72 -0.34
CA ILE A 33 -10.33 -7.70 -0.81
C ILE A 33 -9.43 -8.13 0.35
N THR A 34 -8.64 -9.20 0.18
CA THR A 34 -7.75 -9.66 1.26
C THR A 34 -6.52 -8.75 1.40
N GLU A 35 -5.91 -8.69 2.60
CA GLU A 35 -4.65 -7.94 2.79
C GLU A 35 -3.51 -8.45 1.89
N ARG A 36 -3.52 -9.75 1.54
CA ARG A 36 -2.57 -10.34 0.60
C ARG A 36 -2.76 -9.78 -0.81
N ASP A 37 -4.00 -9.65 -1.26
CA ASP A 37 -4.31 -9.06 -2.57
C ASP A 37 -3.92 -7.58 -2.61
N VAL A 38 -4.18 -6.83 -1.52
CA VAL A 38 -3.71 -5.44 -1.37
C VAL A 38 -2.20 -5.37 -1.60
N LEU A 39 -1.41 -6.20 -0.91
CA LEU A 39 0.05 -6.23 -1.07
C LEU A 39 0.47 -6.52 -2.52
N GLY A 40 -0.19 -7.48 -3.18
CA GLY A 40 0.04 -7.78 -4.60
C GLY A 40 -0.24 -6.59 -5.51
N HIS A 41 -1.36 -5.90 -5.29
CA HIS A 41 -1.70 -4.71 -6.08
C HIS A 41 -0.75 -3.52 -5.81
N LEU A 42 -0.28 -3.34 -4.57
CA LEU A 42 0.64 -2.27 -4.20
C LEU A 42 1.97 -2.34 -4.97
N ASP A 43 2.50 -3.54 -5.25
CA ASP A 43 3.71 -3.70 -6.07
C ASP A 43 3.49 -3.15 -7.49
N HIS A 44 2.36 -3.49 -8.11
CA HIS A 44 2.00 -2.98 -9.43
C HIS A 44 1.76 -1.47 -9.42
N VAL A 45 1.05 -0.97 -8.41
CA VAL A 45 0.79 0.46 -8.25
C VAL A 45 2.11 1.22 -8.11
N ALA A 46 3.05 0.76 -7.29
CA ALA A 46 4.35 1.39 -7.10
C ALA A 46 5.11 1.58 -8.42
N ARG A 47 5.08 0.56 -9.29
CA ARG A 47 5.71 0.62 -10.62
C ARG A 47 4.94 1.51 -11.60
N SER A 48 3.61 1.48 -11.54
CA SER A 48 2.75 2.21 -12.48
C SER A 48 2.74 3.72 -12.26
N VAL A 49 2.92 4.19 -11.03
CA VAL A 49 2.89 5.63 -10.71
C VAL A 49 4.27 6.29 -10.81
N ALA A 50 5.33 5.48 -10.85
CA ALA A 50 6.69 5.96 -11.05
C ALA A 50 6.88 6.49 -12.49
N PRO A 51 7.76 7.48 -12.71
CA PRO A 51 8.52 8.23 -11.71
C PRO A 51 7.76 9.42 -11.11
N LYS A 52 6.56 9.73 -11.61
CA LYS A 52 5.81 10.96 -11.25
C LYS A 52 5.36 10.98 -9.79
N GLN A 53 5.04 9.82 -9.24
CA GLN A 53 4.66 9.66 -7.83
C GLN A 53 5.37 8.42 -7.25
N ARG A 54 5.37 8.31 -5.92
CA ARG A 54 5.94 7.18 -5.18
C ARG A 54 5.08 6.83 -3.99
N LEU A 55 5.00 5.54 -3.68
CA LEU A 55 4.43 5.08 -2.41
C LEU A 55 5.47 5.28 -1.30
N VAL A 56 5.01 5.85 -0.18
CA VAL A 56 5.82 6.04 1.02
C VAL A 56 5.20 5.21 2.13
N MET A 57 6.03 4.49 2.87
CA MET A 57 5.63 3.71 4.03
C MET A 57 6.19 4.39 5.27
N GLU A 58 5.33 4.65 6.25
CA GLU A 58 5.77 5.10 7.57
C GLU A 58 6.52 3.98 8.31
N LEU A 59 7.55 4.35 9.07
CA LEU A 59 8.29 3.37 9.85
C LEU A 59 7.35 2.72 10.88
N PRO A 60 7.40 1.40 11.04
CA PRO A 60 6.67 0.76 12.11
C PRO A 60 7.20 1.27 13.46
N VAL A 61 6.29 1.54 14.39
CA VAL A 61 6.62 1.98 15.75
C VAL A 61 6.09 0.99 16.78
N CYS A 62 6.90 0.69 17.78
CA CYS A 62 6.48 -0.12 18.91
C CYS A 62 5.46 0.66 19.75
N ARG A 63 4.24 0.15 19.86
CA ARG A 63 3.18 0.80 20.65
C ARG A 63 3.44 0.80 22.16
N ARG A 64 4.37 -0.03 22.64
CA ARG A 64 4.71 -0.12 24.07
C ARG A 64 5.77 0.88 24.50
N CYS A 65 6.78 1.14 23.67
CA CYS A 65 7.94 1.96 24.03
C CYS A 65 8.28 3.09 23.06
N GLY A 66 7.56 3.22 21.94
CA GLY A 66 7.80 4.27 20.94
C GLY A 66 9.01 4.03 20.04
N PHE A 67 9.69 2.89 20.14
CA PHE A 67 10.83 2.57 19.29
C PHE A 67 10.42 2.45 17.81
N SER A 68 11.03 3.26 16.94
CA SER A 68 10.83 3.22 15.49
C SER A 68 11.76 2.20 14.85
N PHE A 69 11.18 1.17 14.24
CA PHE A 69 11.92 0.15 13.50
C PHE A 69 12.43 0.76 12.19
N ARG A 70 13.73 1.01 12.11
CA ARG A 70 14.38 1.48 10.87
C ARG A 70 14.45 0.34 9.86
N LYS A 71 14.47 0.71 8.58
CA LYS A 71 14.73 -0.22 7.49
C LYS A 71 16.06 -0.93 7.79
N ARG A 72 16.07 -2.26 7.73
CA ARG A 72 17.26 -3.08 8.00
C ARG A 72 18.39 -2.62 7.07
N GLU A 73 19.41 -1.98 7.61
CA GLU A 73 20.67 -1.77 6.90
C GLU A 73 21.27 -3.16 6.65
N LYS A 74 21.66 -3.44 5.41
CA LYS A 74 22.28 -4.71 5.04
C LYS A 74 23.66 -4.73 5.70
N TRP A 75 23.93 -5.77 6.50
CA TRP A 75 25.24 -6.01 7.12
C TRP A 75 26.17 -6.62 6.08
#